data_AF-A0A524P2H5-F1
#
_entry.id   AF-A0A524P2H5-F1
#
_cell.length_a   1.000
_cell.length_b   1.000
_cell.length_c   1.000
_cell.angle_alpha   90.00
_cell.angle_beta   90.00
_cell.angle_gamma   90.00
#
_symmetry.space_group_name_H-M   'P 1'
#
loop_
_entity.id
_entity.type
_entity.pdbx_description
1 polymer ?
#
loop_
_entity_poly.entity_id
_entity_poly.type
_entity_poly.pdbx_seq_one_letter_code
_entity_poly.pdbx_strand_id
1 'polypeptide(L)'
;MARAVDEAFAGLGQEYELLFIDDDSQDGSEQICADLATRLPVRIVVRRGERGLATAVIHGIEVSAGEMIVVMDGDLSHPPSAIPEIIGRLQSGESDFVLGSRYVKGGSIHDDWSLFRRLPSAVPSMIARPLCPLRDPMSGFFAFRRADMPDPNRLSPIGYKIAL
;
A
#
# COMPACT_ATOMS: atom_id res chain seq x y z
N MET A 1 -12.77 -4.40 -2.35
CA MET A 1 -11.53 -3.66 -2.66
C MET A 1 -11.62 -2.88 -3.96
N ALA A 2 -11.54 -3.50 -5.14
CA ALA A 2 -11.46 -2.79 -6.43
C ALA A 2 -12.54 -1.71 -6.66
N ARG A 3 -13.81 -2.01 -6.34
CA ARG A 3 -14.90 -1.02 -6.44
C ARG A 3 -14.73 0.20 -5.53
N ALA A 4 -14.19 -0.01 -4.32
CA ALA A 4 -13.97 1.08 -3.37
C ALA A 4 -12.80 1.98 -3.80
N VAL A 5 -11.78 1.40 -4.46
CA VAL A 5 -10.72 2.18 -5.12
C VAL A 5 -11.31 2.97 -6.29
N ASP A 6 -12.12 2.34 -7.13
CA ASP A 6 -12.79 3.01 -8.26
C ASP A 6 -13.62 4.23 -7.80
N GLU A 7 -14.41 4.06 -6.74
CA GLU A 7 -15.19 5.15 -6.15
C GLU A 7 -14.30 6.29 -5.61
N ALA A 8 -13.16 5.95 -4.98
CA ALA A 8 -12.21 6.94 -4.49
C ALA A 8 -11.58 7.76 -5.65
N PHE A 9 -11.32 7.13 -6.79
CA PHE A 9 -10.78 7.79 -7.98
C PHE A 9 -11.82 8.52 -8.83
N ALA A 10 -13.09 8.09 -8.80
CA ALA A 10 -14.18 8.76 -9.50
C ALA A 10 -14.30 10.26 -9.11
N GLY A 11 -13.99 10.59 -7.85
CA GLY A 11 -13.98 11.98 -7.35
C GLY A 11 -12.73 12.79 -7.71
N LEU A 12 -11.65 12.15 -8.14
CA LEU A 12 -10.37 12.80 -8.47
C LEU A 12 -10.29 13.27 -9.92
N GLY A 13 -11.04 12.64 -10.83
CA GLY A 13 -10.91 12.89 -12.28
C GLY A 13 -9.54 12.52 -12.83
N GLN A 14 -8.85 11.58 -12.19
CA GLN A 14 -7.53 11.08 -12.57
C GLN A 14 -7.62 9.64 -13.07
N GLU A 15 -6.80 9.30 -14.06
CA GLU A 15 -6.61 7.92 -14.48
C GLU A 15 -5.83 7.15 -13.41
N TYR A 16 -6.14 5.87 -13.25
CA TYR A 16 -5.46 4.98 -12.31
C TYR A 16 -5.33 3.58 -12.89
N GLU A 17 -4.38 2.82 -12.37
CA GLU A 17 -4.34 1.37 -12.50
C GLU A 17 -4.38 0.74 -11.11
N LEU A 18 -5.12 -0.36 -10.96
CA LEU A 18 -5.11 -1.16 -9.74
C LEU A 18 -4.40 -2.48 -10.03
N LEU A 19 -3.19 -2.61 -9.49
CA LEU A 19 -2.32 -3.75 -9.71
C LEU A 19 -2.33 -4.68 -8.50
N PHE A 20 -2.77 -5.93 -8.70
CA PHE A 20 -2.65 -7.00 -7.73
C PHE A 20 -1.39 -7.82 -8.02
N ILE A 21 -0.53 -8.01 -7.01
CA ILE A 21 0.61 -8.92 -7.07
C ILE A 21 0.29 -10.14 -6.24
N ASP A 22 0.27 -11.31 -6.87
CA ASP A 22 -0.17 -12.56 -6.28
C ASP A 22 0.94 -13.62 -6.31
N ASP A 23 1.07 -14.41 -5.24
CA ASP A 23 2.13 -15.42 -5.09
C ASP A 23 1.61 -16.85 -5.36
N ASP A 24 0.91 -17.00 -6.49
CA ASP A 24 0.32 -18.25 -6.98
C ASP A 24 -0.80 -18.80 -6.06
N SER A 25 -1.71 -17.91 -5.67
CA SER A 25 -2.90 -18.24 -4.88
C SER A 25 -3.84 -19.16 -5.66
N GLN A 26 -4.30 -20.21 -4.99
CA GLN A 26 -5.20 -21.22 -5.56
C GLN A 26 -6.67 -20.99 -5.16
N ASP A 27 -7.05 -19.72 -4.97
CA ASP A 27 -8.35 -19.29 -4.44
C ASP A 27 -9.27 -18.64 -5.49
N GLY A 28 -8.81 -18.55 -6.74
CA GLY A 28 -9.55 -17.94 -7.86
C GLY A 28 -9.32 -16.44 -8.04
N SER A 29 -8.37 -15.84 -7.30
CA SER A 29 -8.03 -14.42 -7.42
C SER A 29 -7.71 -13.99 -8.86
N GLU A 30 -7.00 -14.82 -9.63
CA GLU A 30 -6.69 -14.55 -11.04
C GLU A 30 -7.95 -14.41 -11.90
N GLN A 31 -8.90 -15.33 -11.76
CA GLN A 31 -10.16 -15.30 -12.51
C GLN A 31 -11.00 -14.08 -12.12
N ILE A 32 -11.08 -13.77 -10.82
CA ILE A 32 -11.81 -12.60 -10.32
C ILE A 32 -11.20 -11.31 -10.88
N CYS A 33 -9.87 -11.19 -10.91
CA CYS A 33 -9.20 -10.03 -11.48
C CYS A 33 -9.42 -9.91 -12.99
N ALA A 34 -9.39 -11.02 -13.73
CA ALA A 34 -9.70 -11.04 -15.16
C ALA A 34 -11.13 -10.57 -15.46
N ASP A 35 -12.11 -11.01 -14.67
CA ASP A 35 -13.50 -10.56 -14.80
C ASP A 35 -13.65 -9.07 -14.47
N LEU A 36 -12.97 -8.58 -13.43
CA LEU A 36 -12.98 -7.16 -13.04
C LEU A 36 -12.32 -6.26 -14.09
N ALA A 37 -11.26 -6.74 -14.75
CA ALA A 37 -10.53 -6.02 -15.80
C ALA A 37 -11.42 -5.66 -17.02
N THR A 38 -12.58 -6.33 -17.17
CA THR A 38 -13.55 -5.99 -18.23
C THR A 38 -14.27 -4.66 -18.00
N ARG A 39 -14.20 -4.11 -16.78
CA ARG A 39 -14.97 -2.90 -16.37
C ARG A 39 -14.13 -1.87 -15.63
N LEU A 40 -13.04 -2.28 -15.00
CA LEU A 40 -12.18 -1.46 -14.17
C LEU A 40 -10.73 -1.59 -14.68
N PRO A 41 -9.86 -0.59 -14.47
CA PRO A 41 -8.44 -0.65 -14.84
C PRO A 41 -7.65 -1.54 -13.87
N VAL A 42 -8.07 -2.80 -13.75
CA VAL A 42 -7.49 -3.81 -12.86
C VAL A 42 -6.55 -4.71 -13.65
N ARG A 43 -5.38 -5.00 -13.08
CA ARG A 43 -4.43 -5.98 -13.59
C ARG A 43 -3.92 -6.86 -12.45
N ILE A 44 -3.64 -8.12 -12.75
CA ILE A 44 -2.99 -9.05 -11.82
C ILE A 44 -1.65 -9.51 -12.41
N VAL A 45 -0.64 -9.67 -11.56
CA VAL A 45 0.64 -10.29 -11.89
C VAL A 45 0.87 -11.45 -10.92
N VAL A 46 0.90 -12.67 -11.45
CA VAL A 46 1.08 -13.89 -10.67
C VAL A 46 2.55 -14.30 -10.70
N ARG A 47 3.17 -14.36 -9.52
CA ARG A 47 4.57 -14.75 -9.32
C ARG A 47 4.62 -16.21 -8.89
N ARG A 48 5.20 -17.07 -9.74
CA ARG A 48 5.28 -18.52 -9.51
C ARG A 48 6.65 -18.89 -8.98
N GLY A 49 6.71 -19.55 -7.84
CA GLY A 49 7.97 -19.99 -7.21
C GLY A 49 8.68 -18.92 -6.37
N GLU A 50 8.10 -17.73 -6.26
CA GLU A 50 8.54 -16.65 -5.36
C GLU A 50 7.49 -16.44 -4.27
N ARG A 51 7.91 -16.01 -3.08
CA ARG A 51 7.01 -15.62 -1.99
C ARG A 51 7.56 -14.44 -1.22
N GLY A 52 6.66 -13.57 -0.77
CA GLY A 52 6.96 -12.56 0.24
C GLY A 52 6.38 -11.19 -0.10
N LEU A 53 5.86 -10.50 0.92
CA LEU A 53 5.21 -9.20 0.76
C LEU A 53 6.18 -8.15 0.20
N ALA A 54 7.41 -8.11 0.73
CA ALA A 54 8.37 -7.10 0.30
C ALA A 54 8.79 -7.23 -1.16
N THR A 55 9.06 -8.46 -1.60
CA THR A 55 9.35 -8.73 -3.01
C THR A 55 8.11 -8.48 -3.88
N ALA A 56 6.89 -8.75 -3.38
CA ALA A 56 5.65 -8.49 -4.12
C ALA A 56 5.50 -7.01 -4.42
N VAL A 57 5.68 -6.17 -3.39
CA VAL A 57 5.56 -4.73 -3.54
C VAL A 57 6.64 -4.16 -4.45
N ILE A 58 7.89 -4.60 -4.32
CA ILE A 58 8.96 -4.18 -5.24
C ILE A 58 8.63 -4.53 -6.68
N HIS A 59 8.22 -5.79 -6.95
CA HIS A 59 7.80 -6.21 -8.28
C HIS A 59 6.63 -5.36 -8.79
N GLY A 60 5.64 -5.07 -7.95
CA GLY A 60 4.52 -4.20 -8.30
C GLY A 60 4.94 -2.77 -8.66
N ILE A 61 5.90 -2.21 -7.94
CA ILE A 61 6.45 -0.88 -8.25
C ILE A 61 7.19 -0.91 -9.61
N GLU A 62 7.95 -1.96 -9.88
CA GLU A 62 8.70 -2.13 -11.14
C GLU A 62 7.79 -2.25 -12.36
N VAL A 63 6.68 -2.99 -12.25
CA VAL A 63 5.79 -3.28 -13.39
C VAL A 63 4.58 -2.35 -13.49
N SER A 64 4.40 -1.43 -12.54
CA SER A 64 3.40 -0.35 -12.64
C SER A 64 3.88 0.72 -13.63
N ALA A 65 2.93 1.42 -14.25
CA ALA A 65 3.12 2.53 -15.16
C ALA A 65 2.86 3.91 -14.51
N GLY A 66 2.13 3.95 -13.38
CA GLY A 66 1.78 5.21 -12.71
C GLY A 66 2.97 6.05 -12.24
N GLU A 67 2.83 7.38 -12.30
CA GLU A 67 3.81 8.35 -11.78
C GLU A 67 3.78 8.48 -10.26
N MET A 68 2.62 8.23 -9.66
CA MET A 68 2.43 8.15 -8.21
C MET A 68 2.15 6.70 -7.84
N ILE A 69 2.93 6.20 -6.90
CA ILE A 69 2.78 4.85 -6.38
C ILE A 69 2.01 4.94 -5.08
N VAL A 70 0.94 4.15 -4.96
CA VAL A 70 0.23 3.91 -3.70
C VAL A 70 0.27 2.42 -3.44
N VAL A 71 0.83 2.04 -2.29
CA VAL A 71 0.87 0.65 -1.82
C VAL A 71 -0.15 0.50 -0.71
N MET A 72 -0.99 -0.53 -0.77
CA MET A 72 -1.95 -0.84 0.28
C MET A 72 -2.35 -2.32 0.28
N ASP A 73 -2.79 -2.82 1.44
CA ASP A 73 -3.31 -4.18 1.59
C ASP A 73 -4.68 -4.37 0.91
N GLY A 74 -4.91 -5.56 0.36
CA GLY A 74 -6.13 -5.92 -0.38
C GLY A 74 -7.36 -6.27 0.48
N ASP A 75 -7.21 -6.33 1.80
CA ASP A 75 -8.22 -6.78 2.76
C ASP A 75 -9.16 -5.66 3.29
N LEU A 76 -9.08 -4.45 2.70
CA LEU A 76 -9.80 -3.25 3.12
C LEU A 76 -9.47 -2.75 4.54
N SER A 77 -8.40 -3.25 5.18
CA SER A 77 -7.90 -2.67 6.43
C SER A 77 -7.43 -1.22 6.26
N HIS A 78 -7.04 -0.85 5.04
CA HIS A 78 -6.72 0.51 4.64
C HIS A 78 -7.87 1.11 3.83
N PRO A 79 -8.44 2.26 4.24
CA PRO A 79 -9.58 2.84 3.55
C PRO A 79 -9.15 3.46 2.22
N PRO A 80 -9.67 2.99 1.06
CA PRO A 80 -9.36 3.61 -0.23
C PRO A 80 -9.78 5.09 -0.31
N SER A 81 -10.76 5.51 0.50
CA SER A 81 -11.19 6.91 0.61
C SER A 81 -10.11 7.88 1.09
N ALA A 82 -9.00 7.39 1.66
CA ALA A 82 -7.85 8.21 2.03
C ALA A 82 -6.91 8.51 0.85
N ILE A 83 -7.01 7.74 -0.26
CA ILE A 83 -6.13 7.89 -1.44
C ILE A 83 -6.17 9.32 -2.02
N PRO A 84 -7.34 9.98 -2.19
CA PRO A 84 -7.41 11.35 -2.67
C PRO A 84 -6.59 12.35 -1.86
N GLU A 85 -6.64 12.28 -0.53
CA GLU A 85 -5.87 13.18 0.34
C GLU A 85 -4.36 12.90 0.19
N ILE A 86 -3.98 11.63 0.16
CA ILE A 86 -2.60 11.18 0.01
C ILE A 86 -2.01 11.70 -1.31
N ILE A 87 -2.74 11.51 -2.41
CA ILE A 87 -2.35 11.99 -3.74
C ILE A 87 -2.26 13.52 -3.74
N GLY A 88 -3.23 14.23 -3.15
CA GLY A 88 -3.23 15.69 -3.09
C GLY A 88 -1.99 16.27 -2.41
N ARG A 89 -1.50 15.64 -1.33
CA ARG A 89 -0.27 16.03 -0.63
C ARG A 89 1.00 15.81 -1.47
N LEU A 90 1.05 14.75 -2.27
CA LEU A 90 2.17 14.48 -3.18
C LEU A 90 2.17 15.46 -4.37
N GLN A 91 0.98 15.75 -4.92
CA GLN A 91 0.82 16.66 -6.07
C GLN A 91 1.09 18.12 -5.72
N SER A 92 0.74 18.56 -4.50
CA SER A 92 1.04 19.91 -4.03
C SER A 92 2.53 20.15 -3.77
N GLY A 93 3.34 19.07 -3.68
CA GLY A 93 4.73 19.14 -3.25
C GLY A 93 4.90 19.40 -1.75
N GLU A 94 3.84 19.27 -0.95
CA GLU A 94 3.92 19.36 0.53
C GLU A 94 4.76 18.22 1.11
N SER A 95 4.78 17.06 0.43
CA SER A 95 5.53 15.89 0.86
C SER A 95 6.03 15.07 -0.32
N ASP A 96 7.22 14.48 -0.18
CA ASP A 96 7.79 13.56 -1.17
C ASP A 96 7.37 12.10 -0.89
N PHE A 97 6.97 11.82 0.36
CA PHE A 97 6.50 10.52 0.83
C PHE A 97 5.36 10.71 1.84
N VAL A 98 4.29 9.95 1.69
CA VAL A 98 3.11 10.00 2.57
C VAL A 98 2.84 8.60 3.12
N LEU A 99 2.68 8.51 4.44
CA LEU A 99 2.41 7.27 5.15
C LEU A 99 1.03 7.34 5.83
N GLY A 100 0.15 6.42 5.48
CA GLY A 100 -1.08 6.19 6.23
C GLY A 100 -0.71 5.68 7.62
N SER A 101 -1.03 6.45 8.66
CA SER A 101 -0.67 6.11 10.05
C SER A 101 -1.91 5.98 10.92
N ARG A 102 -1.98 4.87 11.67
CA ARG A 102 -3.04 4.64 12.67
C ARG A 102 -2.88 5.48 13.93
N TYR A 103 -1.69 6.05 14.14
CA TYR A 103 -1.27 6.71 15.38
C TYR A 103 -1.11 8.24 15.26
N VAL A 104 -1.72 8.86 14.23
CA VAL A 104 -1.81 10.32 14.09
C VAL A 104 -3.20 10.83 14.43
N LYS A 105 -3.34 12.14 14.69
CA LYS A 105 -4.64 12.78 14.97
C LYS A 105 -5.58 12.55 13.78
N GLY A 106 -6.69 11.85 14.00
CA GLY A 106 -7.64 11.46 12.94
C GLY A 106 -7.48 10.02 12.44
N GLY A 107 -6.38 9.32 12.77
CA GLY A 107 -6.23 7.90 12.52
C GLY A 107 -7.03 7.05 13.51
N SER A 108 -7.74 6.05 13.01
CA SER A 108 -8.47 5.07 13.82
C SER A 108 -8.04 3.65 13.44
N ILE A 109 -8.18 2.73 14.39
CA ILE A 109 -8.10 1.29 14.17
C ILE A 109 -9.54 0.80 14.35
N HIS A 110 -10.06 -0.05 13.46
CA HIS A 110 -11.42 -0.59 13.57
C HIS A 110 -11.73 -1.12 14.98
N ASP A 111 -12.94 -0.83 15.46
CA ASP A 111 -13.40 -1.04 16.85
C ASP A 111 -13.41 -2.51 17.33
N ASP A 112 -13.34 -3.48 16.41
CA ASP A 112 -13.31 -4.92 16.72
C ASP A 112 -11.93 -5.44 17.20
N TRP A 113 -10.95 -4.56 17.35
CA TRP A 113 -9.63 -4.94 17.85
C TRP A 113 -9.59 -4.94 19.38
N SER A 114 -9.70 -6.14 19.97
CA SER A 114 -9.59 -6.32 21.42
C SER A 114 -8.34 -5.64 21.99
N LEU A 115 -8.52 -4.92 23.10
CA LEU A 115 -7.47 -4.20 23.84
C LEU A 115 -6.21 -5.07 24.11
N PHE A 116 -6.34 -6.40 24.12
CA PHE A 116 -5.27 -7.36 24.32
C PHE A 116 -4.31 -7.52 23.13
N ARG A 117 -4.70 -7.11 21.92
CA ARG A 117 -3.82 -7.09 20.73
C ARG A 117 -3.08 -5.76 20.52
N ARG A 118 -3.25 -4.78 21.41
CA ARG A 118 -2.48 -3.51 21.40
C ARG A 118 -1.02 -3.66 21.84
N LEU A 119 -0.65 -4.75 22.52
CA LEU A 119 0.69 -4.92 23.09
C LEU A 119 1.83 -5.27 22.10
N PRO A 120 1.65 -5.98 20.97
CA PRO A 120 2.80 -6.35 20.13
C PRO A 120 3.30 -5.23 19.19
N SER A 121 2.48 -4.20 18.89
CA SER A 121 2.83 -3.17 17.90
C SER A 121 3.51 -1.92 18.49
N ALA A 122 3.49 -1.73 19.81
CA ALA A 122 4.11 -0.58 20.46
C ALA A 122 5.63 -0.74 20.65
N VAL A 123 6.09 -1.96 20.92
CA VAL A 123 7.51 -2.23 21.23
C VAL A 123 8.43 -2.03 20.02
N PRO A 124 8.12 -2.53 18.80
CA PRO A 124 8.97 -2.29 17.63
C PRO A 124 8.97 -0.83 17.20
N SER A 125 7.81 -0.16 17.23
CA SER A 125 7.69 1.26 16.87
C SER A 125 8.42 2.18 17.86
N MET A 126 8.53 1.80 19.14
CA MET A 126 9.34 2.53 20.12
C MET A 126 10.85 2.39 19.90
N ILE A 127 11.31 1.23 19.41
CA ILE A 127 12.73 0.99 19.10
C ILE A 127 13.13 1.70 17.79
N ALA A 128 12.23 1.81 16.82
CA ALA A 128 12.49 2.47 15.54
C ALA A 128 12.44 4.02 15.60
N ARG A 129 11.81 4.61 16.63
CA ARG A 129 11.66 6.07 16.81
C ARG A 129 12.95 6.91 16.72
N PRO A 130 14.12 6.46 17.25
CA PRO A 130 15.35 7.23 17.12
C PRO A 130 15.98 7.12 15.72
N LEU A 131 15.59 6.11 14.94
CA LEU A 131 16.18 5.79 13.64
C LEU A 131 15.32 6.27 12.47
N CYS A 132 14.03 6.50 12.70
CA CYS A 132 13.09 6.94 11.68
C CYS A 132 12.09 7.96 12.26
N PRO A 133 11.87 9.12 11.61
CA PRO A 133 10.90 10.13 12.08
C PRO A 133 9.43 9.68 11.95
N LEU A 134 9.17 8.51 11.34
CA LEU A 134 7.84 7.98 11.09
C LEU A 134 7.20 7.44 12.38
N ARG A 135 5.92 7.79 12.59
CA ARG A 135 5.15 7.34 13.76
C ARG A 135 4.59 5.93 13.64
N ASP A 136 4.48 5.40 12.42
CA ASP A 136 4.04 4.03 12.13
C ASP A 136 4.91 3.41 11.01
N PRO A 137 6.23 3.19 11.25
CA PRO A 137 7.14 2.63 10.25
C PRO A 137 6.75 1.21 9.79
N MET A 138 5.71 0.66 10.40
CA MET A 138 5.17 -0.66 10.16
C MET A 138 3.92 -0.66 9.27
N SER A 139 3.46 0.51 8.80
CA SER A 139 2.28 0.62 7.95
C SER A 139 2.57 0.12 6.54
N GLY A 140 1.68 -0.73 6.03
CA GLY A 140 1.66 -1.18 4.64
C GLY A 140 0.98 -0.18 3.69
N PHE A 141 0.49 0.94 4.21
CA PHE A 141 -0.19 1.96 3.43
C PHE A 141 0.65 3.22 3.28
N PHE A 142 1.27 3.37 2.11
CA PHE A 142 2.12 4.51 1.82
C PHE A 142 2.07 4.89 0.34
N ALA A 143 2.51 6.10 0.04
CA ALA A 143 2.59 6.62 -1.30
C ALA A 143 3.78 7.55 -1.51
N PHE A 144 4.28 7.59 -2.74
CA PHE A 144 5.39 8.43 -3.16
C PHE A 144 5.34 8.65 -4.68
N ARG A 145 6.07 9.64 -5.18
CA ARG A 145 6.24 9.81 -6.64
C ARG A 145 7.32 8.86 -7.12
N ARG A 146 7.14 8.22 -8.27
CA ARG A 146 8.13 7.31 -8.87
C ARG A 146 9.50 7.96 -9.01
N ALA A 147 9.56 9.26 -9.28
CA ALA A 147 10.82 10.01 -9.35
C ALA A 147 11.61 10.04 -8.03
N ASP A 148 10.92 9.89 -6.90
CA ASP A 148 11.49 9.88 -5.55
C ASP A 148 11.81 8.44 -5.06
N MET A 149 11.65 7.43 -5.93
CA MET A 149 11.94 6.05 -5.58
C MET A 149 13.43 5.88 -5.26
N PRO A 150 13.80 5.34 -4.08
CA PRO A 150 15.18 5.02 -3.77
C PRO A 150 15.68 3.89 -4.69
N ASP A 151 16.99 3.87 -4.95
CA ASP A 151 17.65 2.82 -5.74
C ASP A 151 17.19 1.43 -5.28
N PRO A 152 16.57 0.61 -6.16
CA PRO A 152 16.09 -0.72 -5.82
C PRO A 152 17.16 -1.62 -5.20
N ASN A 153 18.43 -1.43 -5.55
CA ASN A 153 19.56 -2.18 -4.99
C ASN A 153 19.85 -1.83 -3.52
N ARG A 154 19.30 -0.72 -3.03
CA ARG A 154 19.40 -0.29 -1.62
C ARG A 154 18.19 -0.72 -0.80
N LEU A 155 17.13 -1.22 -1.43
CA LEU A 155 15.99 -1.81 -0.74
C LEU A 155 16.39 -3.22 -0.29
N SER A 156 16.25 -3.51 1.00
CA SER A 156 16.40 -4.87 1.51
C SER A 156 15.03 -5.55 1.46
N PRO A 157 14.76 -6.46 0.51
CA PRO A 157 13.48 -7.16 0.42
C PRO A 157 13.28 -8.21 1.52
N ILE A 158 14.17 -8.26 2.51
CA ILE A 158 14.19 -9.30 3.54
C ILE A 158 13.26 -8.87 4.69
N GLY A 159 11.99 -9.30 4.64
CA GLY A 159 11.08 -9.15 5.77
C GLY A 159 9.61 -9.02 5.40
N TYR A 160 8.80 -8.71 6.41
CA TYR A 160 7.35 -8.56 6.30
C TYR A 160 6.90 -7.14 5.94
N LYS A 161 7.81 -6.20 5.66
CA LYS A 161 7.52 -4.75 5.61
C LYS A 161 8.49 -4.02 4.67
N ILE A 162 7.98 -3.04 3.93
CA ILE A 162 8.74 -2.32 2.87
C ILE A 162 9.07 -0.88 3.25
N ALA A 163 8.31 -0.24 4.14
CA ALA A 163 8.48 1.18 4.49
C ALA A 163 9.58 1.44 5.55
N LEU A 164 10.67 0.65 5.55
CA LEU A 164 11.81 0.75 6.47
C LEU A 164 13.15 0.75 5.72
#